data_AF-X1FGJ7-F1
#
_entry.id   AF-X1FGJ7-F1
#
_cell.length_a   1.000
_cell.length_b   1.000
_cell.length_c   1.000
_cell.angle_alpha   90.00
_cell.angle_beta   90.00
_cell.angle_gamma   90.00
#
_symmetry.space_group_name_H-M   'P 1'
#
loop_
_entity.id
_entity.type
_entity.pdbx_description
1 polymer ?
#
loop_
_entity_poly.entity_id
_entity_poly.type
_entity_poly.pdbx_seq_one_letter_code
_entity_poly.pdbx_strand_id
1 'polypeptide(L)' 'ELDVSKLYNRVYERNSTACGVGPIAAMMQAAKKLGAHEGKLVKYATSGDVIGDTSSVVGYGGIIIF' A
#
# COMPACT_ATOMS: atom_id res chain seq x y z
N GLU A 1 -6.60 3.32 9.60
CA GLU A 1 -6.09 2.47 10.71
C GLU A 1 -4.85 1.71 10.25
N LEU A 2 -3.84 1.64 11.12
CA LEU A 2 -2.67 0.80 10.91
C LEU A 2 -2.93 -0.63 11.45
N ASP A 3 -3.49 -1.48 10.60
CA ASP A 3 -3.78 -2.89 10.89
C ASP A 3 -3.05 -3.81 9.90
N VAL A 4 -2.04 -4.50 10.42
CA VAL A 4 -1.17 -5.40 9.64
C VAL A 4 -1.91 -6.68 9.23
N SER A 5 -2.74 -7.25 10.10
CA SER A 5 -3.51 -8.45 9.77
C SER A 5 -4.50 -8.16 8.65
N LYS A 6 -5.15 -7.00 8.69
CA LYS A 6 -6.04 -6.53 7.63
C LYS A 6 -5.29 -6.27 6.32
N LEU A 7 -4.06 -5.74 6.36
CA LEU A 7 -3.22 -5.61 5.16
C LEU A 7 -3.02 -6.97 4.49
N TYR A 8 -2.56 -7.98 5.25
CA TYR A 8 -2.33 -9.32 4.70
C TYR A 8 -3.62 -9.94 4.14
N ASN A 9 -4.72 -9.88 4.90
CA ASN A 9 -6.02 -10.39 4.43
C ASN A 9 -6.41 -9.75 3.09
N ARG A 10 -6.26 -8.43 2.95
CA ARG A 10 -6.57 -7.74 1.68
C ARG A 10 -5.63 -8.15 0.54
N VAL A 11 -4.35 -8.36 0.81
CA VAL A 11 -3.39 -8.84 -0.19
C VAL A 11 -3.80 -10.21 -0.71
N TYR A 12 -4.14 -11.15 0.18
CA TYR A 12 -4.57 -12.49 -0.20
C TYR A 12 -5.94 -12.49 -0.90
N GLU A 13 -6.95 -11.82 -0.33
CA GLU A 13 -8.30 -11.73 -0.91
C GLU A 13 -8.30 -11.17 -2.33
N ARG A 14 -7.39 -10.24 -2.63
CA ARG A 14 -7.30 -9.55 -3.92
C ARG A 14 -6.27 -10.14 -4.86
N ASN A 15 -5.58 -11.22 -4.47
CA ASN A 15 -4.42 -11.76 -5.20
C ASN A 15 -3.42 -10.64 -5.58
N SER A 16 -3.19 -9.71 -4.65
CA SER A 16 -2.34 -8.55 -4.93
C SER A 16 -0.90 -8.98 -5.16
N THR A 17 -0.31 -8.50 -6.24
CA THR A 17 1.09 -8.76 -6.62
C THR A 17 2.06 -7.72 -6.06
N ALA A 18 1.67 -7.00 -5.00
CA ALA A 18 2.51 -5.98 -4.37
C ALA A 18 3.85 -6.58 -3.91
N CYS A 19 4.97 -6.07 -4.43
CA CYS A 19 6.31 -6.59 -4.12
C CYS A 19 6.83 -6.23 -2.72
N GLY A 20 6.14 -5.31 -2.01
CA GLY A 20 6.61 -4.71 -0.76
C GLY A 20 5.76 -5.02 0.48
N VAL A 21 4.92 -6.06 0.47
CA VAL A 21 3.95 -6.32 1.56
C VAL A 21 4.65 -6.46 2.93
N GLY A 22 5.76 -7.19 3.00
CA GLY A 22 6.54 -7.36 4.23
C GLY A 22 7.10 -6.04 4.78
N PRO A 23 7.87 -5.26 4.00
CA PRO A 23 8.32 -3.93 4.40
C PRO A 23 7.19 -2.97 4.80
N ILE A 24 6.06 -2.97 4.08
CA ILE A 24 4.89 -2.16 4.42
C ILE A 24 4.33 -2.56 5.80
N ALA A 25 4.15 -3.86 6.05
CA ALA A 25 3.69 -4.39 7.33
C ALA A 25 4.64 -4.01 8.48
N ALA A 26 5.95 -4.16 8.28
CA ALA A 26 6.97 -3.80 9.27
C ALA A 26 6.93 -2.30 9.60
N MET A 27 6.84 -1.44 8.58
CA MET A 27 6.71 0.02 8.74
C MET A 27 5.42 0.38 9.50
N MET A 28 4.27 -0.19 9.11
CA MET A 28 3.00 0.04 9.79
C MET A 28 3.06 -0.35 11.26
N GLN A 29 3.66 -1.50 11.58
CA GLN A 29 3.82 -1.97 12.95
C GLN A 29 4.73 -1.06 13.78
N ALA A 30 5.84 -0.60 13.20
CA ALA A 30 6.78 0.31 13.85
C ALA A 30 6.14 1.68 14.09
N ALA A 31 5.50 2.27 13.09
CA ALA A 31 4.82 3.56 13.20
C ALA A 31 3.71 3.50 14.26
N LYS A 32 2.91 2.43 14.28
CA LYS A 32 1.88 2.23 15.31
C LYS A 32 2.45 2.21 16.72
N LYS A 33 3.62 1.58 16.93
CA LYS A 33 4.32 1.59 18.22
C LYS A 33 4.85 2.97 18.61
N LEU A 34 5.12 3.83 17.63
CA LEU A 34 5.56 5.22 17.84
C LEU A 34 4.39 6.20 18.04
N GLY A 35 3.15 5.72 18.08
CA GLY A 35 1.96 6.54 18.32
C GLY A 35 1.16 6.89 17.07
N ALA A 36 1.54 6.38 15.90
CA ALA A 36 0.73 6.56 14.70
C ALA A 36 -0.57 5.72 14.78
N HIS A 37 -1.66 6.28 14.29
CA HIS A 37 -2.99 5.66 14.35
C HIS A 37 -3.62 5.52 12.96
N GLU A 38 -3.15 6.30 11.98
CA GLU A 38 -3.73 6.29 10.65
C GLU A 38 -2.71 6.39 9.52
N GLY A 39 -3.17 6.00 8.34
CA GLY A 39 -2.43 6.15 7.10
C GLY A 39 -3.40 6.67 6.05
N LYS A 40 -3.00 7.68 5.29
CA LYS A 40 -3.81 8.33 4.27
C LYS A 40 -3.15 8.19 2.92
N LEU A 41 -3.88 7.63 1.96
CA LEU A 41 -3.49 7.63 0.55
C LEU A 41 -3.48 9.09 0.06
N VAL A 42 -2.32 9.57 -0.37
CA VAL A 42 -2.17 10.92 -0.93
C VAL A 42 -2.29 10.93 -2.44
N LYS A 43 -1.84 9.86 -3.10
CA LYS A 43 -1.96 9.70 -4.54
C LYS A 43 -1.92 8.23 -4.93
N TYR A 44 -2.68 7.91 -5.96
CA TYR A 44 -2.54 6.66 -6.71
C TYR A 44 -2.29 7.02 -8.18
N ALA A 45 -1.43 6.24 -8.83
CA ALA A 45 -1.06 6.39 -10.22
C ALA A 45 -0.68 5.03 -10.82
N THR A 46 -0.61 4.94 -12.14
CA THR A 46 -0.19 3.73 -12.86
C THR A 46 0.88 4.05 -13.90
N SER A 47 1.64 3.03 -14.33
CA SER A 47 2.55 3.20 -15.47
C SER A 47 1.82 3.57 -16.78
N GLY A 48 0.53 3.21 -16.88
CA GLY A 48 -0.34 3.60 -17.98
C GLY A 48 -0.63 5.10 -18.04
N ASP A 49 -0.54 5.82 -16.91
CA ASP A 49 -0.76 7.28 -16.87
C ASP A 49 0.28 8.05 -17.72
N VAL A 50 1.45 7.43 -17.97
CA VAL A 50 2.52 8.00 -18.81
C VAL A 50 2.49 7.43 -20.22
N ILE A 51 2.32 6.11 -20.35
CA ILE A 51 2.44 5.38 -21.62
C ILE A 51 1.14 5.46 -22.45
N GLY A 52 -0.01 5.63 -21.80
CA GLY A 52 -1.33 5.60 -22.41
C GLY A 52 -1.89 4.19 -22.65
N ASP A 53 -1.07 3.15 -22.49
CA ASP A 53 -1.50 1.75 -22.52
C ASP A 53 -1.88 1.28 -21.11
N THR A 54 -3.13 0.85 -20.95
CA THR A 54 -3.69 0.36 -19.68
C THR A 54 -3.97 -1.15 -19.70
N SER A 55 -3.53 -1.88 -20.73
CA SER A 55 -3.73 -3.32 -20.84
C SER A 55 -2.96 -4.13 -19.78
N SER A 56 -1.80 -3.61 -19.35
CA SER A 56 -0.98 -4.17 -18.27
C SER A 56 -0.16 -3.05 -17.63
N VAL A 57 -0.35 -2.80 -16.34
CA VAL A 57 0.26 -1.67 -15.64
C VAL A 57 0.80 -2.02 -14.26
N VAL A 58 1.79 -1.25 -13.80
CA VAL A 58 2.24 -1.24 -12.41
C VAL A 58 1.49 -0.13 -11.67
N GLY A 59 0.89 -0.47 -10.53
CA GLY A 59 0.25 0.50 -9.65
C GLY A 59 1.24 1.12 -8.66
N TYR A 60 1.12 2.42 -8.44
CA TYR A 60 1.92 3.21 -7.49
C TYR A 60 1.00 3.91 -6.49
N GLY A 61 1.24 3.72 -5.20
CA GLY A 61 0.48 4.37 -4.13
C GLY A 61 1.39 5.14 -3.18
N GLY A 62 1.13 6.44 -3.02
CA GLY A 62 1.77 7.26 -2.00
C GLY A 62 0.89 7.35 -0.76
N ILE A 63 1.42 7.04 0.42
CA ILE A 63 0.70 7.04 1.69
C ILE A 63 1.51 7.84 2.72
N ILE A 64 0.85 8.74 3.45
CA ILE A 64 1.42 9.40 4.64
C ILE A 64 0.86 8.73 5.89
N ILE A 65 1.70 8.54 6.90
CA ILE A 65 1.36 7.91 8.18
C ILE A 65 1.34 9.00 9.25
N PHE A 66 0.28 9.00 10.08
CA PHE A 66 0.06 9.94 11.18
C PHE A 66 -0.13 9.19 12.49
#